data_AF-A0A6A8D7X4-F1
#
_entry.id   AF-A0A6A8D7X4-F1
#
_cell.length_a   1.000
_cell.length_b   1.000
_cell.length_c   1.000
_cell.angle_alpha   90.00
_cell.angle_beta   90.00
_cell.angle_gamma   90.00
#
_symmetry.space_group_name_H-M   'P 1'
#
loop_
_entity.id
_entity.type
_entity.pdbx_description
1 polymer ?
#
loop_
_entity_poly.entity_id
_entity_poly.type
_entity_poly.pdbx_seq_one_letter_code
_entity_poly.pdbx_strand_id
1 'polypeptide(L)'
;METSTTDQNNNLSKQKEAEVTELKQGSKAEPQTEQKQDKQEQPKEKQLEPEEQPKPEQQPKEEEPEEPTEEVQEEPKQEPAYQVSQFELKVVELTNQERAKQGLSKLLMDTNLGKVAWKKSLDMMENNYFSHTSPTYGSPFDMMKSFGITYSNAGENIAYGQTTPESVVNGWMNSEGHRKNILNSSFTHIGVGYVNEGNYWTQLFIGK
;
A
#
# COMPACT_ATOMS: atom_id res chain seq x y z
N MET A 1 18.17 45.26 -66.06
CA MET A 1 17.56 46.47 -65.48
C MET A 1 16.12 46.12 -65.17
N GLU A 2 15.73 46.23 -63.90
CA GLU A 2 14.39 46.60 -63.34
C GLU A 2 13.12 46.00 -63.99
N THR A 3 12.07 45.51 -63.31
CA THR A 3 11.55 45.53 -61.93
C THR A 3 10.26 44.67 -61.92
N SER A 4 9.82 44.18 -60.74
CA SER A 4 8.40 44.05 -60.28
C SER A 4 7.42 43.24 -61.15
N THR A 5 6.68 42.21 -60.70
CA THR A 5 5.51 42.17 -59.78
C THR A 5 4.93 40.74 -60.00
N THR A 6 4.47 39.92 -59.05
CA THR A 6 3.17 39.97 -58.34
C THR A 6 3.00 38.61 -57.62
N ASP A 7 2.73 38.63 -56.32
CA ASP A 7 2.14 37.51 -55.57
C ASP A 7 0.60 37.52 -55.73
N GLN A 8 0.00 36.35 -55.95
CA GLN A 8 -1.45 36.13 -55.91
C GLN A 8 -1.80 34.98 -54.93
N ASN A 9 -2.36 35.38 -53.79
CA ASN A 9 -3.58 34.88 -53.13
C ASN A 9 -4.03 33.41 -53.28
N ASN A 10 -4.15 32.74 -52.12
CA ASN A 10 -5.36 32.04 -51.63
C ASN A 10 -5.06 31.51 -50.20
N ASN A 11 -5.91 31.44 -49.17
CA ASN A 11 -7.21 31.97 -48.76
C ASN A 11 -7.51 31.31 -47.38
N LEU A 12 -8.50 31.84 -46.66
CA LEU A 12 -9.22 31.32 -45.49
C LEU A 12 -8.58 31.57 -44.12
N SER A 13 -8.91 32.69 -43.45
CA SER A 13 -10.15 32.97 -42.67
C SER A 13 -10.09 32.39 -41.25
N LYS A 14 -9.75 33.24 -40.27
CA LYS A 14 -10.65 33.92 -39.32
C LYS A 14 -11.09 33.06 -38.13
N GLN A 15 -10.61 33.41 -36.92
CA GLN A 15 -11.46 33.53 -35.71
C GLN A 15 -10.95 34.68 -34.82
N LYS A 16 -11.89 35.58 -34.46
CA LYS A 16 -11.83 36.71 -33.52
C LYS A 16 -12.33 36.23 -32.16
N GLU A 17 -11.61 36.49 -31.07
CA GLU A 17 -11.75 37.58 -30.10
C GLU A 17 -12.96 37.51 -29.16
N ALA A 18 -12.66 37.89 -27.92
CA ALA A 18 -13.37 37.66 -26.67
C ALA A 18 -14.50 38.65 -26.39
N GLU A 19 -15.42 38.26 -25.52
CA GLU A 19 -16.26 39.20 -24.78
C GLU A 19 -16.54 38.67 -23.36
N VAL A 20 -16.32 39.56 -22.39
CA VAL A 20 -16.63 39.43 -20.97
C VAL A 20 -17.79 40.37 -20.69
N THR A 21 -18.86 39.91 -20.05
CA THR A 21 -19.69 40.79 -19.19
C THR A 21 -20.52 40.01 -18.18
N GLU A 22 -20.65 40.65 -17.02
CA GLU A 22 -21.12 40.22 -15.71
C GLU A 22 -22.64 40.46 -15.54
N LEU A 23 -23.36 39.56 -14.83
CA LEU A 23 -24.64 39.85 -14.18
C LEU A 23 -24.72 39.15 -12.81
N LYS A 24 -25.10 39.92 -11.79
CA LYS A 24 -25.26 39.55 -10.37
C LYS A 24 -26.72 39.26 -9.98
N GLN A 25 -26.86 38.64 -8.80
CA GLN A 25 -28.03 38.54 -7.87
C GLN A 25 -29.10 37.49 -8.24
N GLY A 26 -29.65 36.66 -7.33
CA GLY A 26 -29.55 36.51 -5.88
C GLY A 26 -30.62 35.50 -5.36
N SER A 27 -30.55 35.16 -4.06
CA SER A 27 -31.50 34.37 -3.23
C SER A 27 -31.57 32.85 -3.49
N LYS A 28 -31.84 31.95 -2.54
CA LYS A 28 -31.89 31.87 -1.06
C LYS A 28 -32.29 30.40 -0.77
N ALA A 29 -31.92 29.88 0.40
CA ALA A 29 -32.49 28.72 1.11
C ALA A 29 -31.69 27.40 1.07
N GLU A 30 -31.10 27.12 2.24
CA GLU A 30 -30.89 25.79 2.79
C GLU A 30 -32.23 25.04 2.93
N PRO A 31 -32.21 23.70 3.04
CA PRO A 31 -32.34 23.18 4.39
C PRO A 31 -31.32 22.08 4.73
N GLN A 32 -30.91 22.14 6.00
CA GLN A 32 -30.41 21.02 6.78
C GLN A 32 -31.44 19.89 6.82
N THR A 33 -30.99 18.65 6.65
CA THR A 33 -31.67 17.49 7.24
C THR A 33 -30.64 16.42 7.64
N GLU A 34 -30.52 16.29 8.96
CA GLU A 34 -30.44 15.05 9.74
C GLU A 34 -29.25 14.09 9.50
N GLN A 35 -28.26 14.30 10.37
CA GLN A 35 -27.50 13.20 10.97
C GLN A 35 -28.46 12.20 11.62
N LYS A 36 -28.41 10.94 11.20
CA LYS A 36 -28.85 9.81 12.02
C LYS A 36 -27.62 9.01 12.43
N GLN A 37 -27.32 9.12 13.72
CA GLN A 37 -26.48 8.19 14.47
C GLN A 37 -27.24 6.87 14.59
N ASP A 38 -26.76 5.81 13.94
CA ASP A 38 -27.11 4.46 14.36
C ASP A 38 -26.14 4.02 15.46
N LYS A 39 -26.59 4.25 16.69
CA LYS A 39 -26.19 3.48 17.87
C LYS A 39 -26.97 2.17 17.79
N GLN A 40 -26.28 1.06 17.53
CA GLN A 40 -26.85 -0.27 17.78
C GLN A 40 -26.05 -0.99 18.88
N GLU A 41 -26.85 -1.62 19.72
CA GLU A 41 -26.58 -2.01 21.09
C GLU A 41 -25.82 -3.33 21.20
N GLN A 42 -25.03 -3.45 22.26
CA GLN A 42 -24.61 -4.74 22.81
C GLN A 42 -25.84 -5.49 23.36
N PRO A 43 -25.90 -6.82 23.22
CA PRO A 43 -26.49 -7.67 24.23
C PRO A 43 -25.41 -8.12 25.23
N LYS A 44 -25.68 -7.85 26.51
CA LYS A 44 -24.93 -8.32 27.68
C LYS A 44 -25.87 -9.22 28.49
N GLU A 45 -25.71 -10.52 28.39
CA GLU A 45 -26.24 -11.55 29.31
C GLU A 45 -25.34 -12.78 29.21
N LYS A 46 -25.10 -13.63 30.20
CA LYS A 46 -25.13 -13.55 31.67
C LYS A 46 -24.35 -14.80 32.10
N GLN A 47 -23.54 -14.60 33.12
CA GLN A 47 -22.68 -15.55 33.82
C GLN A 47 -23.43 -16.78 34.36
N LEU A 48 -22.92 -17.99 34.12
CA LEU A 48 -23.21 -19.22 34.85
C LEU A 48 -21.96 -20.14 34.88
N GLU A 49 -21.25 -20.13 36.00
CA GLU A 49 -20.47 -21.22 36.61
C GLU A 49 -20.94 -21.25 38.09
N PRO A 50 -20.90 -22.37 38.85
CA PRO A 50 -19.82 -23.37 38.83
C PRO A 50 -20.27 -24.85 38.98
N GLU A 51 -19.37 -25.80 38.78
CA GLU A 51 -19.35 -27.03 39.59
C GLU A 51 -17.95 -27.69 39.58
N GLU A 52 -17.47 -28.00 40.79
CA GLU A 52 -16.15 -28.54 41.13
C GLU A 52 -16.11 -30.09 41.08
N GLN A 53 -15.01 -30.61 40.52
CA GLN A 53 -14.18 -31.75 40.99
C GLN A 53 -14.73 -33.21 40.90
N PRO A 54 -13.87 -34.27 40.82
CA PRO A 54 -12.47 -34.29 41.25
C PRO A 54 -11.41 -34.88 40.27
N LYS A 55 -10.18 -34.52 40.64
CA LYS A 55 -8.86 -35.01 40.25
C LYS A 55 -8.68 -36.52 40.53
N PRO A 56 -7.99 -37.27 39.66
CA PRO A 56 -7.27 -38.48 40.07
C PRO A 56 -5.78 -38.21 40.28
N GLU A 57 -5.25 -38.83 41.33
CA GLU A 57 -3.90 -38.76 41.84
C GLU A 57 -2.77 -39.06 40.85
N GLN A 58 -1.67 -38.36 41.09
CA GLN A 58 -0.33 -38.68 40.60
C GLN A 58 0.17 -39.97 41.25
N GLN A 59 0.67 -40.89 40.44
CA GLN A 59 1.53 -41.97 40.90
C GLN A 59 2.92 -41.76 40.26
N PRO A 60 4.01 -41.81 41.04
CA PRO A 60 5.36 -41.56 40.53
C PRO A 60 5.82 -42.75 39.71
N LYS A 61 6.27 -42.50 38.48
CA LYS A 61 6.90 -43.51 37.63
C LYS A 61 8.37 -43.15 37.47
N GLU A 62 9.16 -43.75 38.36
CA GLU A 62 10.48 -44.36 38.16
C GLU A 62 11.33 -43.83 36.99
N GLU A 63 12.40 -43.11 37.34
CA GLU A 63 13.52 -42.73 36.50
C GLU A 63 14.44 -43.94 36.24
N GLU A 64 14.73 -44.21 34.97
CA GLU A 64 15.88 -45.00 34.49
C GLU A 64 16.42 -44.32 33.22
N PRO A 65 17.70 -44.52 32.84
CA PRO A 65 18.69 -43.46 32.70
C PRO A 65 18.75 -42.88 31.29
N GLU A 66 19.08 -41.59 31.21
CA GLU A 66 19.36 -40.86 29.97
C GLU A 66 20.58 -41.45 29.24
N GLU A 67 20.35 -42.01 28.05
CA GLU A 67 21.39 -42.11 27.02
C GLU A 67 21.58 -40.72 26.37
N PRO A 68 22.82 -40.32 26.03
CA PRO A 68 23.09 -39.00 25.48
C PRO A 68 22.61 -38.92 24.04
N THR A 69 21.48 -38.24 23.82
CA THR A 69 21.05 -37.82 22.48
C THR A 69 21.98 -36.71 21.99
N GLU A 70 22.74 -37.01 20.93
CA GLU A 70 23.48 -36.05 20.13
C GLU A 70 22.57 -34.88 19.71
N GLU A 71 23.01 -33.65 19.98
CA GLU A 71 22.43 -32.43 19.42
C GLU A 71 22.49 -32.48 17.90
N VAL A 72 21.34 -32.73 17.26
CA VAL A 72 21.15 -32.45 15.85
C VAL A 72 21.06 -30.93 15.70
N GLN A 73 22.15 -30.32 15.25
CA GLN A 73 22.18 -28.95 14.78
C GLN A 73 21.22 -28.83 13.58
N GLU A 74 20.07 -28.18 13.77
CA GLU A 74 19.18 -27.83 12.66
C GLU A 74 19.92 -26.81 11.76
N GLU A 75 20.27 -27.22 10.54
CA GLU A 75 20.68 -26.31 9.47
C GLU A 75 19.60 -25.24 9.24
N PRO A 76 19.96 -23.96 9.04
CA PRO A 76 18.97 -22.92 8.80
C PRO A 76 18.24 -23.19 7.48
N LYS A 77 16.91 -23.36 7.56
CA LYS A 77 16.00 -23.31 6.39
C LYS A 77 16.32 -22.03 5.61
N GLN A 78 16.99 -22.18 4.48
CA GLN A 78 17.25 -21.06 3.56
C GLN A 78 15.91 -20.60 2.99
N GLU A 79 15.40 -19.47 3.50
CA GLU A 79 14.31 -18.78 2.83
C GLU A 79 14.73 -18.44 1.39
N PRO A 80 13.84 -18.55 0.38
CA PRO A 80 14.17 -18.18 -0.97
C PRO A 80 14.65 -16.73 -1.00
N ALA A 81 15.82 -16.50 -1.61
CA ALA A 81 16.40 -15.17 -1.72
C ALA A 81 15.44 -14.26 -2.52
N TYR A 82 14.96 -13.18 -1.89
CA TYR A 82 14.16 -12.16 -2.54
C TYR A 82 14.92 -11.54 -3.72
N GLN A 83 14.28 -11.51 -4.88
CA GLN A 83 14.77 -10.84 -6.07
C GLN A 83 13.68 -9.94 -6.62
N VAL A 84 14.06 -8.72 -7.01
CA VAL A 84 13.13 -7.77 -7.60
C VAL A 84 12.65 -8.28 -8.96
N SER A 85 11.34 -8.44 -9.11
CA SER A 85 10.66 -8.84 -10.32
C SER A 85 10.49 -7.68 -11.31
N GLN A 86 10.24 -8.02 -12.59
CA GLN A 86 9.91 -7.02 -13.61
C GLN A 86 8.60 -6.28 -13.30
N PHE A 87 7.66 -6.92 -12.61
CA PHE A 87 6.41 -6.29 -12.18
C PHE A 87 6.68 -5.21 -11.13
N GLU A 88 7.51 -5.50 -10.11
CA GLU A 88 7.90 -4.52 -9.10
C GLU A 88 8.64 -3.34 -9.72
N LEU A 89 9.59 -3.59 -10.63
CA LEU A 89 10.29 -2.54 -11.39
C LEU A 89 9.31 -1.66 -12.17
N LYS A 90 8.33 -2.27 -12.86
CA LYS A 90 7.35 -1.55 -13.65
C LYS A 90 6.43 -0.69 -12.78
N VAL A 91 6.03 -1.18 -11.61
CA VAL A 91 5.26 -0.38 -10.64
C VAL A 91 6.05 0.84 -10.17
N VAL A 92 7.35 0.70 -9.87
CA VAL A 92 8.20 1.83 -9.48
C VAL A 92 8.30 2.86 -10.63
N GLU A 93 8.49 2.40 -11.86
CA GLU A 93 8.52 3.26 -13.04
C GLU A 93 7.22 4.07 -13.20
N LEU A 94 6.07 3.39 -13.21
CA LEU A 94 4.75 4.00 -13.37
C LEU A 94 4.44 4.97 -12.21
N THR A 95 4.79 4.61 -10.98
CA THR A 95 4.65 5.50 -9.80
C THR A 95 5.46 6.79 -10.00
N ASN A 96 6.69 6.68 -10.50
CA ASN A 96 7.52 7.84 -10.79
C ASN A 96 7.02 8.67 -11.98
N GLN A 97 6.36 8.05 -12.97
CA GLN A 97 5.68 8.79 -14.03
C GLN A 97 4.51 9.62 -13.47
N GLU A 98 3.71 9.08 -12.55
CA GLU A 98 2.64 9.84 -11.88
C GLU A 98 3.19 11.01 -11.06
N ARG A 99 4.30 10.80 -10.34
CA ARG A 99 4.99 11.86 -9.60
C ARG A 99 5.53 12.95 -10.54
N ALA A 100 6.11 12.57 -11.67
CA ALA A 100 6.65 13.52 -12.65
C ALA A 100 5.55 14.41 -13.25
N LYS A 101 4.33 13.89 -13.47
CA LYS A 101 3.17 14.69 -13.91
C LYS A 101 2.81 15.81 -12.92
N GLN A 102 3.18 15.66 -11.66
CA GLN A 102 2.95 16.65 -10.59
C GLN A 102 4.21 17.48 -10.28
N GLY A 103 5.29 17.34 -11.07
CA GLY A 103 6.55 18.04 -10.83
C GLY A 103 7.32 17.56 -9.59
N LEU A 104 7.01 16.38 -9.07
CA LEU A 104 7.67 15.81 -7.89
C LEU A 104 8.94 15.05 -8.27
N SER A 105 9.92 15.05 -7.37
CA SER A 105 11.13 14.24 -7.53
C SER A 105 10.81 12.75 -7.56
N LYS A 106 11.58 12.01 -8.37
CA LYS A 106 11.50 10.55 -8.43
C LYS A 106 11.84 9.93 -7.09
N LEU A 107 11.11 8.89 -6.70
CA LEU A 107 11.46 8.00 -5.61
C LEU A 107 12.59 7.08 -6.06
N LEU A 108 13.58 6.91 -5.19
CA LEU A 108 14.66 5.96 -5.37
C LEU A 108 14.20 4.57 -4.91
N MET A 109 14.41 3.55 -5.74
CA MET A 109 14.10 2.19 -5.33
C MET A 109 15.08 1.74 -4.23
N ASP A 110 14.54 1.23 -3.13
CA ASP A 110 15.31 0.65 -2.03
C ASP A 110 15.00 -0.85 -1.95
N THR A 111 16.00 -1.69 -2.24
CA THR A 111 15.82 -3.15 -2.34
C THR A 111 15.56 -3.80 -0.99
N ASN A 112 16.08 -3.25 0.10
CA ASN A 112 15.78 -3.74 1.46
C ASN A 112 14.33 -3.42 1.81
N LEU A 113 13.86 -2.22 1.47
CA LEU A 113 12.45 -1.86 1.63
C LEU A 113 11.54 -2.72 0.73
N GLY A 114 11.97 -3.01 -0.50
CA GLY A 114 11.29 -3.93 -1.41
C GLY A 114 11.14 -5.33 -0.82
N LYS A 115 12.19 -5.85 -0.17
CA LYS A 115 12.13 -7.14 0.55
C LYS A 115 11.06 -7.13 1.64
N VAL A 116 10.95 -6.04 2.40
CA VAL A 116 9.90 -5.90 3.44
C VAL A 116 8.51 -5.84 2.81
N ALA A 117 8.34 -5.06 1.74
CA ALA A 117 7.07 -4.99 1.01
C ALA A 117 6.67 -6.35 0.44
N TRP A 118 7.62 -7.14 -0.08
CA TRP A 118 7.35 -8.49 -0.56
C TRP A 118 6.96 -9.42 0.58
N LYS A 119 7.65 -9.38 1.71
CA LYS A 119 7.27 -10.12 2.92
C LYS A 119 5.87 -9.74 3.40
N LYS A 120 5.46 -8.47 3.29
CA LYS A 120 4.10 -8.03 3.62
C LYS A 120 3.07 -8.63 2.67
N SER A 121 3.31 -8.63 1.37
CA SER A 121 2.45 -9.28 0.37
C SER A 121 2.35 -10.79 0.60
N LEU A 122 3.48 -11.44 0.94
CA LEU A 122 3.52 -12.87 1.26
C LEU A 122 2.74 -13.17 2.52
N ASP A 123 2.91 -12.38 3.58
CA ASP A 123 2.18 -12.54 4.84
C ASP A 123 0.67 -12.39 4.65
N MET A 124 0.21 -11.42 3.85
CA MET A 124 -1.21 -11.30 3.48
C MET A 124 -1.75 -12.54 2.76
N MET A 125 -0.96 -13.09 1.85
CA MET A 125 -1.32 -14.31 1.11
C MET A 125 -1.34 -15.55 2.03
N GLU A 126 -0.27 -15.80 2.81
CA GLU A 126 -0.13 -16.99 3.65
C GLU A 126 -1.18 -17.02 4.77
N ASN A 127 -1.47 -15.86 5.36
CA ASN A 127 -2.40 -15.73 6.49
C ASN A 127 -3.81 -15.31 6.06
N ASN A 128 -4.12 -15.31 4.77
CA ASN A 128 -5.46 -15.04 4.20
C ASN A 128 -6.13 -13.77 4.75
N TYR A 129 -5.40 -12.66 4.75
CA TYR A 129 -5.93 -11.38 5.24
C TYR A 129 -5.58 -10.23 4.30
N PHE A 130 -6.36 -9.15 4.36
CA PHE A 130 -6.08 -7.90 3.64
C PHE A 130 -6.24 -6.72 4.59
N SER A 131 -5.13 -6.27 5.17
CA SER A 131 -5.07 -5.18 6.14
C SER A 131 -3.67 -4.58 6.21
N HIS A 132 -3.60 -3.31 6.57
CA HIS A 132 -2.32 -2.67 6.93
C HIS A 132 -1.67 -3.35 8.14
N THR A 133 -2.46 -3.80 9.11
CA THR A 133 -1.94 -4.49 10.31
C THR A 133 -1.79 -5.98 10.04
N SER A 134 -0.55 -6.46 10.13
CA SER A 134 -0.22 -7.88 10.07
C SER A 134 -0.51 -8.56 11.42
N PRO A 135 -1.13 -9.76 11.43
CA PRO A 135 -1.23 -10.58 12.64
C PRO A 135 0.13 -11.10 13.11
N THR A 136 1.11 -11.18 12.21
CA THR A 136 2.47 -11.70 12.46
C THR A 136 3.44 -10.58 12.85
N TYR A 137 3.39 -9.45 12.14
CA TYR A 137 4.41 -8.39 12.20
C TYR A 137 3.89 -7.06 12.78
N GLY A 138 2.59 -6.94 13.10
CA GLY A 138 2.01 -5.70 13.59
C GLY A 138 1.79 -4.65 12.50
N SER A 139 1.95 -3.37 12.82
CA SER A 139 1.78 -2.31 11.83
C SER A 139 2.88 -2.33 10.76
N PRO A 140 2.71 -1.66 9.61
CA PRO A 140 3.78 -1.54 8.60
C PRO A 140 5.06 -0.95 9.18
N PHE A 141 4.94 -0.07 10.18
CA PHE A 141 6.06 0.55 10.88
C PHE A 141 6.81 -0.43 11.79
N ASP A 142 6.08 -1.29 12.50
CA ASP A 142 6.66 -2.35 13.32
C ASP A 142 7.42 -3.35 12.43
N MET A 143 6.83 -3.70 11.29
CA MET A 143 7.46 -4.56 10.30
C MET A 143 8.72 -3.93 9.70
N MET A 144 8.67 -2.68 9.23
CA MET A 144 9.89 -1.98 8.76
C MET A 144 10.99 -1.95 9.83
N LYS A 145 10.62 -1.69 11.09
CA LYS A 145 11.55 -1.67 12.22
C LYS A 145 12.15 -3.06 12.50
N SER A 146 11.35 -4.12 12.46
CA SER A 146 11.84 -5.50 12.72
C SER A 146 12.83 -5.98 11.66
N PHE A 147 12.74 -5.42 10.44
CA PHE A 147 13.69 -5.67 9.35
C PHE A 147 14.84 -4.65 9.28
N GLY A 148 14.97 -3.76 10.27
CA GLY A 148 16.08 -2.81 10.37
C GLY A 148 16.01 -1.62 9.41
N ILE A 149 14.83 -1.31 8.86
CA ILE A 149 14.63 -0.12 8.02
C ILE A 149 14.53 1.12 8.91
N THR A 150 15.39 2.11 8.64
CA THR A 150 15.37 3.42 9.29
C THR A 150 14.78 4.48 8.37
N TYR A 151 13.95 5.37 8.91
CA TYR A 151 13.28 6.43 8.15
C TYR A 151 12.86 7.61 9.06
N SER A 152 12.61 8.77 8.47
CA SER A 152 12.05 9.96 9.15
C SER A 152 10.52 10.04 9.05
N ASN A 153 9.96 9.54 7.95
CA ASN A 153 8.53 9.35 7.74
C ASN A 153 8.32 8.10 6.85
N ALA A 154 7.13 7.52 6.90
CA ALA A 154 6.81 6.37 6.06
C ALA A 154 5.31 6.28 5.73
N GLY A 155 4.98 5.50 4.70
CA GLY A 155 3.61 5.23 4.28
C GLY A 155 3.49 3.88 3.56
N GLU A 156 2.27 3.36 3.48
CA GLU A 156 1.96 2.08 2.83
C GLU A 156 0.75 2.20 1.91
N ASN A 157 0.86 1.60 0.73
CA ASN A 157 -0.28 1.24 -0.10
C ASN A 157 -0.33 -0.29 -0.24
N ILE A 158 -1.50 -0.89 -0.09
CA ILE A 158 -1.74 -2.31 -0.36
C ILE A 158 -2.83 -2.48 -1.42
N ALA A 159 -2.76 -3.55 -2.19
CA ALA A 159 -3.81 -3.94 -3.12
C ALA A 159 -3.78 -5.47 -3.33
N TYR A 160 -4.90 -6.03 -3.80
CA TYR A 160 -4.97 -7.42 -4.19
C TYR A 160 -5.91 -7.61 -5.40
N GLY A 161 -5.63 -8.62 -6.23
CA GLY A 161 -6.44 -9.01 -7.37
C GLY A 161 -6.12 -8.30 -8.70
N GLN A 162 -5.35 -7.21 -8.70
CA GLN A 162 -4.90 -6.58 -9.95
C GLN A 162 -3.79 -7.42 -10.58
N THR A 163 -3.96 -7.81 -11.85
CA THR A 163 -3.06 -8.76 -12.51
C THR A 163 -1.89 -8.10 -13.25
N THR A 164 -1.84 -6.76 -13.33
CA THR A 164 -0.78 -6.03 -14.03
C THR A 164 -0.30 -4.79 -13.25
N PRO A 165 0.95 -4.34 -13.47
CA PRO A 165 1.50 -3.12 -12.88
C PRO A 165 0.65 -1.88 -13.20
N GLU A 166 0.15 -1.77 -14.43
CA GLU A 166 -0.70 -0.66 -14.87
C GLU A 166 -2.02 -0.65 -14.11
N SER A 167 -2.65 -1.82 -13.95
CA SER A 167 -3.93 -1.96 -13.25
C SER A 167 -3.81 -1.56 -11.78
N VAL A 168 -2.75 -2.02 -11.09
CA VAL A 168 -2.56 -1.69 -9.67
C VAL A 168 -2.20 -0.22 -9.44
N VAL A 169 -1.32 0.36 -10.26
CA VAL A 169 -0.97 1.78 -10.14
C VAL A 169 -2.17 2.67 -10.45
N ASN A 170 -2.96 2.34 -11.48
CA ASN A 170 -4.22 3.04 -11.75
C ASN A 170 -5.21 2.92 -10.58
N GLY A 171 -5.30 1.74 -9.96
CA GLY A 171 -6.13 1.51 -8.77
C GLY A 171 -5.74 2.40 -7.59
N TRP A 172 -4.44 2.47 -7.26
CA TRP A 172 -3.93 3.36 -6.22
C TRP A 172 -4.14 4.83 -6.58
N MET A 173 -3.88 5.24 -7.81
CA MET A 173 -4.12 6.61 -8.23
C MET A 173 -5.60 6.97 -8.15
N ASN A 174 -6.55 6.07 -8.42
CA ASN A 174 -7.97 6.38 -8.30
C ASN A 174 -8.51 6.40 -6.86
N SER A 175 -7.70 6.05 -5.86
CA SER A 175 -8.05 6.14 -4.45
C SER A 175 -7.36 7.36 -3.81
N GLU A 176 -8.12 8.23 -3.16
CA GLU A 176 -7.57 9.46 -2.56
C GLU A 176 -6.47 9.15 -1.52
N GLY A 177 -6.69 8.17 -0.64
CA GLY A 177 -5.73 7.79 0.38
C GLY A 177 -4.43 7.24 -0.21
N HIS A 178 -4.52 6.34 -1.19
CA HIS A 178 -3.33 5.76 -1.83
C HIS A 178 -2.58 6.76 -2.70
N ARG A 179 -3.32 7.61 -3.45
CA ARG A 179 -2.77 8.70 -4.24
C ARG A 179 -1.99 9.68 -3.37
N LYS A 180 -2.50 10.02 -2.18
CA LYS A 180 -1.81 10.91 -1.23
C LYS A 180 -0.43 10.36 -0.87
N ASN A 181 -0.27 9.05 -0.68
CA ASN A 181 1.04 8.45 -0.43
C ASN A 181 1.96 8.58 -1.66
N ILE A 182 1.49 8.19 -2.84
CA ILE A 182 2.28 8.26 -4.10
C ILE A 182 2.78 9.68 -4.38
N LEU A 183 1.95 10.69 -4.11
CA LEU A 183 2.24 12.11 -4.39
C LEU A 183 2.80 12.87 -3.18
N ASN A 184 3.11 12.18 -2.07
CA ASN A 184 3.73 12.85 -0.93
C ASN A 184 5.18 13.23 -1.27
N SER A 185 5.48 14.52 -1.22
CA SER A 185 6.79 15.08 -1.55
C SER A 185 7.86 14.80 -0.49
N SER A 186 7.46 14.42 0.73
CA SER A 186 8.38 14.09 1.82
C SER A 186 9.01 12.70 1.71
N PHE A 187 8.46 11.83 0.85
CA PHE A 187 9.05 10.53 0.55
C PHE A 187 10.16 10.66 -0.50
N THR A 188 11.24 9.92 -0.28
CA THR A 188 12.43 9.90 -1.13
C THR A 188 12.72 8.52 -1.69
N HIS A 189 12.25 7.45 -1.03
CA HIS A 189 12.46 6.07 -1.46
C HIS A 189 11.17 5.27 -1.52
N ILE A 190 11.20 4.20 -2.31
CA ILE A 190 10.11 3.24 -2.49
C ILE A 190 10.63 1.81 -2.49
N GLY A 191 9.91 0.91 -1.83
CA GLY A 191 10.00 -0.52 -2.00
C GLY A 191 8.67 -1.05 -2.50
N VAL A 192 8.69 -1.98 -3.46
CA VAL A 192 7.48 -2.62 -3.98
C VAL A 192 7.62 -4.12 -3.81
N GLY A 193 6.56 -4.76 -3.36
CA GLY A 193 6.45 -6.20 -3.15
C GLY A 193 5.29 -6.80 -3.91
N TYR A 194 5.54 -7.86 -4.68
CA TYR A 194 4.50 -8.58 -5.42
C TYR A 194 4.51 -10.09 -5.15
N VAL A 195 3.34 -10.65 -4.87
CA VAL A 195 3.11 -12.10 -4.80
C VAL A 195 2.01 -12.47 -5.79
N ASN A 196 2.35 -13.35 -6.74
CA ASN A 196 1.49 -13.71 -7.87
C ASN A 196 0.27 -14.53 -7.45
N GLU A 197 0.42 -15.41 -6.47
CA GLU A 197 -0.68 -16.17 -5.90
C GLU A 197 -1.63 -15.23 -5.16
N GLY A 198 -2.82 -15.02 -5.73
CA GLY A 198 -3.79 -14.01 -5.27
C GLY A 198 -3.51 -12.57 -5.73
N ASN A 199 -2.40 -12.33 -6.42
CA ASN A 199 -1.97 -11.00 -6.92
C ASN A 199 -1.92 -9.94 -5.81
N TYR A 200 -1.14 -10.18 -4.75
CA TYR A 200 -0.97 -9.24 -3.64
C TYR A 200 0.15 -8.23 -3.93
N TRP A 201 -0.13 -6.96 -3.68
CA TRP A 201 0.76 -5.84 -3.92
C TRP A 201 0.94 -5.00 -2.67
N THR A 202 2.18 -4.59 -2.44
CA THR A 202 2.53 -3.63 -1.39
C THR A 202 3.48 -2.58 -1.96
N GLN A 203 3.21 -1.29 -1.73
CA GLN A 203 4.19 -0.22 -1.84
C GLN A 203 4.50 0.29 -0.43
N LEU A 204 5.78 0.32 -0.07
CA LEU A 204 6.26 1.02 1.09
C LEU A 204 7.03 2.25 0.64
N PHE A 205 6.76 3.38 1.29
CA PHE A 205 7.42 4.65 1.04
C PHE A 205 8.16 5.09 2.30
N ILE A 206 9.36 5.66 2.14
CA ILE A 206 10.09 6.25 3.26
C ILE A 206 10.74 7.58 2.87
N GLY A 207 10.87 8.46 3.86
CA GLY A 207 11.77 9.61 3.86
C GLY A 207 13.07 9.27 4.59
N LYS A 208 14.19 9.80 4.09
CA LYS A 208 15.52 9.72 4.70
C LYS A 208 16.04 11.14 4.91
#